data_AF-A0A830SM95-F1
#
_entry.id   AF-A0A830SM95-F1
#
_cell.length_a   1.000
_cell.length_b   1.000
_cell.length_c   1.000
_cell.angle_alpha   90.00
_cell.angle_beta   90.00
_cell.angle_gamma   90.00
#
_symmetry.space_group_name_H-M   'P 1'
#
loop_
_entity.id
_entity.type
_entity.pdbx_description
1 polymer ?
#
loop_
_entity_poly.entity_id
_entity_poly.type
_entity_poly.pdbx_seq_one_letter_code
_entity_poly.pdbx_strand_id
1 'polypeptide(L)'
;MKTALENLGLGEAAKRDVGTGENQIPDMASFASGDGWMKLPNGKILQYGRGAVTPTLSTQTMRITFSIPFPKKVDCAMLTHSGDGGAPLGAGRGFVMTAEGPTLTGFNSAYRTSSTSDTVSMNYSWWAVGE
;
A
#
# COMPACT_ATOMS: atom_id res chain seq x y z
N MET A 1 -36.91 -37.49 1.27
CA MET A 1 -36.00 -37.75 0.13
C MET A 1 -34.86 -36.75 0.25
N LYS A 2 -33.59 -37.17 0.12
CA LYS A 2 -32.45 -36.25 0.20
C LYS A 2 -32.29 -35.45 -1.10
N THR A 3 -31.87 -34.19 -1.00
CA THR A 3 -31.59 -33.35 -2.18
C THR A 3 -30.34 -33.84 -2.93
N ALA A 4 -30.18 -33.44 -4.20
CA ALA A 4 -28.98 -33.78 -4.98
C ALA A 4 -27.69 -33.29 -4.30
N LEU A 5 -27.72 -32.10 -3.70
CA LEU A 5 -26.61 -31.53 -2.92
C LEU A 5 -26.27 -32.40 -1.70
N GLU A 6 -27.27 -32.85 -0.94
CA GLU A 6 -27.09 -33.72 0.24
C GLU A 6 -26.52 -35.09 -0.12
N ASN A 7 -26.95 -35.66 -1.25
CA ASN A 7 -26.44 -36.96 -1.71
C ASN A 7 -24.96 -36.89 -2.11
N LEU A 8 -24.50 -35.72 -2.56
CA LEU A 8 -23.11 -35.47 -2.93
C LEU A 8 -22.27 -34.88 -1.78
N GLY A 9 -22.86 -34.66 -0.60
CA GLY A 9 -22.18 -34.04 0.55
C GLY A 9 -21.75 -32.59 0.30
N LEU A 10 -22.44 -31.87 -0.58
CA LEU A 10 -22.09 -30.50 -0.98
C LEU A 10 -22.59 -29.48 0.05
N GLY A 11 -21.69 -28.58 0.46
CA GLY A 11 -21.98 -27.49 1.40
C GLY A 11 -22.57 -26.24 0.74
N GLU A 12 -22.76 -25.18 1.52
CA GLU A 12 -23.40 -23.93 1.08
C GLU A 12 -22.70 -23.23 -0.09
N ALA A 13 -21.39 -23.41 -0.26
CA ALA A 13 -20.64 -22.84 -1.37
C ALA A 13 -21.14 -23.32 -2.74
N ALA A 14 -21.60 -24.58 -2.83
CA ALA A 14 -22.13 -25.15 -4.08
C ALA A 14 -23.48 -24.52 -4.51
N LYS A 15 -24.08 -23.69 -3.66
CA LYS A 15 -25.33 -22.95 -3.94
C LYS A 15 -25.07 -21.51 -4.37
N ARG A 16 -23.81 -21.05 -4.39
CA ARG A 16 -23.47 -19.66 -4.67
C ARG A 16 -22.95 -19.52 -6.10
N ASP A 17 -23.38 -18.48 -6.78
CA ASP A 17 -22.86 -18.13 -8.09
C ASP A 17 -21.48 -17.47 -7.99
N VAL A 18 -20.68 -17.59 -9.05
CA VAL A 18 -19.44 -16.84 -9.19
C VAL A 18 -19.76 -15.38 -9.50
N GLY A 19 -19.17 -14.46 -8.73
CA GLY A 19 -19.36 -13.02 -8.88
C GLY A 19 -19.08 -12.24 -7.61
N THR A 20 -19.26 -10.92 -7.66
CA THR A 20 -18.97 -10.00 -6.55
C THR A 20 -20.23 -9.41 -5.88
N GLY A 21 -21.41 -9.88 -6.27
CA GLY A 21 -22.69 -9.51 -5.66
C GLY A 21 -22.88 -10.10 -4.28
N GLU A 22 -23.96 -9.69 -3.62
CA GLU A 22 -24.33 -10.27 -2.33
C GLU A 22 -24.50 -11.79 -2.46
N ASN A 23 -24.00 -12.55 -1.49
CA ASN A 23 -24.08 -14.01 -1.48
C ASN A 23 -23.37 -14.72 -2.64
N GLN A 24 -22.48 -14.05 -3.39
CA GLN A 24 -21.67 -14.66 -4.44
C GLN A 24 -20.24 -14.97 -3.96
N ILE A 25 -19.52 -15.81 -4.73
CA ILE A 25 -18.12 -16.13 -4.51
C ILE A 25 -17.28 -15.44 -5.61
N PRO A 26 -16.43 -14.46 -5.27
CA PRO A 26 -15.54 -13.84 -6.25
C PRO A 26 -14.52 -14.85 -6.78
N ASP A 27 -14.32 -14.87 -8.09
CA ASP A 27 -13.22 -15.59 -8.72
C ASP A 27 -11.93 -14.76 -8.75
N MET A 28 -10.85 -15.30 -9.34
CA MET A 28 -9.57 -14.60 -9.45
C MET A 28 -9.62 -13.38 -10.38
N ALA A 29 -10.50 -13.34 -11.37
CA ALA A 29 -10.67 -12.17 -12.23
C ALA A 29 -11.21 -10.96 -11.45
N SER A 30 -11.87 -11.20 -10.32
CA SER A 30 -12.37 -10.17 -9.42
C SER A 30 -11.27 -9.48 -8.58
N PHE A 31 -10.03 -10.01 -8.59
CA PHE A 31 -8.87 -9.49 -7.87
C PHE A 31 -7.82 -8.91 -8.82
N ALA A 32 -8.16 -7.81 -9.48
CA ALA A 32 -7.22 -7.12 -10.37
C ALA A 32 -5.96 -6.67 -9.60
N SER A 33 -4.80 -6.75 -10.23
CA SER A 33 -3.53 -6.35 -9.61
C SER A 33 -2.50 -5.93 -10.66
N GLY A 34 -1.45 -5.29 -10.19
CA GLY A 34 -0.28 -4.92 -10.98
C GLY A 34 0.86 -4.50 -10.06
N ASP A 35 1.90 -3.93 -10.64
CA ASP A 35 3.09 -3.54 -9.88
C ASP A 35 2.75 -2.50 -8.81
N GLY A 36 2.89 -2.89 -7.54
CA GLY A 36 2.64 -2.03 -6.39
C GLY A 36 1.16 -1.80 -6.07
N TRP A 37 0.23 -2.58 -6.62
CA TRP A 37 -1.18 -2.45 -6.26
C TRP A 37 -2.01 -3.74 -6.45
N MET A 38 -3.12 -3.83 -5.71
CA MET A 38 -4.17 -4.82 -5.90
C MET A 38 -5.55 -4.21 -5.61
N LYS A 39 -6.59 -4.73 -6.24
CA LYS A 39 -7.98 -4.35 -6.04
C LYS A 39 -8.78 -5.54 -5.53
N LEU A 40 -9.58 -5.30 -4.50
CA LEU A 40 -10.48 -6.28 -3.92
C LEU A 40 -11.86 -6.25 -4.63
N PRO A 41 -12.60 -7.37 -4.60
CA PRO A 41 -13.94 -7.47 -5.18
C PRO A 41 -14.94 -6.41 -4.68
N ASN A 42 -14.74 -5.91 -3.46
CA ASN A 42 -15.57 -4.85 -2.87
C ASN A 42 -15.21 -3.43 -3.38
N GLY A 43 -14.30 -3.30 -4.33
CA GLY A 43 -13.87 -2.04 -4.93
C GLY A 43 -12.67 -1.38 -4.26
N LYS A 44 -12.25 -1.83 -3.07
CA LYS A 44 -11.09 -1.27 -2.37
C LYS A 44 -9.80 -1.56 -3.13
N ILE A 45 -8.93 -0.57 -3.19
CA ILE A 45 -7.61 -0.65 -3.80
C ILE A 45 -6.57 -0.52 -2.69
N LEU A 46 -5.56 -1.37 -2.75
CA LEU A 46 -4.42 -1.42 -1.86
C LEU A 46 -3.19 -1.09 -2.71
N GLN A 47 -2.41 -0.09 -2.33
CA GLN A 47 -1.21 0.32 -3.06
C GLN A 47 -0.01 0.38 -2.12
N TYR A 48 1.16 0.05 -2.62
CA TYR A 48 2.38 0.02 -1.83
C TYR A 48 3.61 0.26 -2.70
N GLY A 49 4.66 0.72 -2.06
CA GLY A 49 5.93 0.95 -2.73
C GLY A 49 7.06 1.21 -1.76
N ARG A 50 8.24 1.35 -2.33
CA ARG A 50 9.48 1.69 -1.62
C ARG A 50 10.31 2.64 -2.45
N GLY A 51 11.21 3.36 -1.81
CA GLY A 51 12.16 4.22 -2.50
C GLY A 51 13.30 4.64 -1.59
N ALA A 52 14.20 5.45 -2.15
CA ALA A 52 15.31 6.03 -1.42
C ALA A 52 15.48 7.50 -1.82
N VAL A 53 15.90 8.32 -0.87
CA VAL A 53 16.31 9.71 -1.12
C VAL A 53 17.61 10.02 -0.43
N THR A 54 18.41 10.90 -1.03
CA THR A 54 19.62 11.45 -0.41
C THR A 54 19.31 12.89 -0.01
N PRO A 55 19.19 13.19 1.30
CA PRO A 55 18.89 14.55 1.72
C PRO A 55 20.08 15.48 1.44
N THR A 56 19.83 16.61 0.77
CA THR A 56 20.85 17.67 0.56
C THR A 56 20.67 18.87 1.49
N LEU A 57 19.51 19.02 2.12
CA LEU A 57 19.17 20.08 3.08
C LEU A 57 18.54 19.49 4.35
N SER A 58 18.57 20.26 5.44
CA SER A 58 17.98 19.88 6.73
C SER A 58 16.45 19.76 6.72
N THR A 59 15.77 20.34 5.73
CA THR A 59 14.32 20.21 5.51
C THR A 59 14.00 20.22 4.02
N GLN A 60 13.31 19.19 3.55
CA GLN A 60 12.96 18.99 2.14
C GLN A 60 11.62 18.27 2.02
N THR A 61 10.98 18.36 0.86
CA THR A 61 9.72 17.68 0.56
C THR A 61 9.85 16.90 -0.74
N MET A 62 9.22 15.73 -0.81
CA MET A 62 9.06 14.97 -2.05
C MET A 62 7.60 14.57 -2.28
N ARG A 63 7.30 14.21 -3.53
CA ARG A 63 6.00 13.66 -3.93
C ARG A 63 6.12 12.15 -4.12
N ILE A 64 5.31 11.37 -3.40
CA ILE A 64 5.23 9.90 -3.55
C ILE A 64 3.98 9.54 -4.35
N THR A 65 4.17 9.18 -5.62
CA THR A 65 3.06 8.85 -6.53
C THR A 65 2.58 7.42 -6.35
N PHE A 66 1.26 7.25 -6.34
CA PHE A 66 0.64 5.93 -6.40
C PHE A 66 0.79 5.30 -7.78
N SER A 67 0.84 3.96 -7.87
CA SER A 67 0.94 3.24 -9.15
C SER A 67 -0.25 3.52 -10.06
N ILE A 68 -1.45 3.62 -9.46
CA ILE A 68 -2.67 4.05 -10.13
C ILE A 68 -3.39 5.12 -9.28
N PRO A 69 -4.19 6.00 -9.89
CA PRO A 69 -5.05 6.90 -9.13
C PRO A 69 -6.14 6.13 -8.37
N PHE A 70 -6.44 6.51 -7.14
CA PHE A 70 -7.67 6.11 -6.46
C PHE A 70 -8.87 6.79 -7.15
N PRO A 71 -9.92 6.05 -7.56
CA PRO A 71 -11.03 6.63 -8.31
C PRO A 71 -11.87 7.67 -7.56
N LYS A 72 -12.01 7.56 -6.23
CA LYS A 72 -12.91 8.39 -5.43
C LYS A 72 -12.24 9.03 -4.22
N LYS A 73 -11.48 8.25 -3.44
CA LYS A 73 -10.84 8.73 -2.20
C LYS A 73 -9.66 7.86 -1.74
N VAL A 74 -8.83 8.45 -0.90
CA VAL A 74 -7.83 7.76 -0.10
C VAL A 74 -8.37 7.65 1.32
N ASP A 75 -8.55 6.43 1.82
CA ASP A 75 -8.97 6.19 3.20
C ASP A 75 -7.78 6.30 4.16
N CYS A 76 -6.60 5.86 3.73
CA CYS A 76 -5.39 5.89 4.54
C CYS A 76 -4.13 5.91 3.65
N ALA A 77 -3.11 6.65 4.07
CA ALA A 77 -1.75 6.56 3.54
C ALA A 77 -0.76 6.58 4.71
N MET A 78 0.15 5.63 4.72
CA MET A 78 1.16 5.46 5.77
C MET A 78 2.53 5.28 5.13
N LEU A 79 3.55 5.74 5.84
CA LEU A 79 4.93 5.61 5.43
C LEU A 79 5.78 5.21 6.64
N THR A 80 6.72 4.31 6.40
CA THR A 80 7.82 3.99 7.31
C THR A 80 9.14 4.31 6.62
N HIS A 81 10.15 4.62 7.42
CA HIS A 81 11.46 4.99 6.92
C HIS A 81 12.56 4.36 7.75
N SER A 82 13.68 4.11 7.09
CA SER A 82 14.98 3.79 7.67
C SER A 82 16.04 4.63 6.97
N GLY A 83 17.22 4.78 7.54
CA GLY A 83 18.33 5.43 6.84
C GLY A 83 19.63 4.73 7.16
N ASP A 84 20.43 4.50 6.14
CA ASP A 84 21.61 3.64 6.26
C ASP A 84 22.87 4.46 6.57
N GLY A 85 22.91 5.73 6.16
CA GLY A 85 23.89 6.73 6.57
C GLY A 85 25.38 6.33 6.61
N GLY A 86 25.78 5.23 5.98
CA GLY A 86 27.10 4.60 6.16
C GLY A 86 27.46 4.17 7.60
N ALA A 87 26.52 4.09 8.56
CA ALA A 87 26.85 3.65 9.93
C ALA A 87 26.63 2.14 10.16
N PRO A 88 27.34 1.57 11.14
CA PRO A 88 27.02 0.25 11.67
C PRO A 88 25.59 0.18 12.24
N LEU A 89 25.04 -1.04 12.22
CA LEU A 89 23.76 -1.38 12.85
C LEU A 89 23.73 -0.90 14.31
N GLY A 90 22.61 -0.29 14.73
CA GLY A 90 22.40 0.18 16.12
C GLY A 90 22.87 1.60 16.42
N ALA A 91 23.49 2.31 15.48
CA ALA A 91 23.75 3.74 15.64
C ALA A 91 22.42 4.53 15.61
N GLY A 92 22.08 5.17 16.73
CA GLY A 92 20.88 6.03 16.82
C GLY A 92 20.97 7.20 15.84
N ARG A 93 19.95 7.37 14.99
CA ARG A 93 19.89 8.45 14.00
C ARG A 93 18.52 9.12 14.00
N GLY A 94 18.51 10.45 13.95
CA GLY A 94 17.29 11.23 13.81
C GLY A 94 16.91 11.39 12.35
N PHE A 95 16.15 10.43 11.83
CA PHE A 95 15.49 10.50 10.53
C PHE A 95 14.00 10.66 10.73
N VAL A 96 13.37 11.52 9.93
CA VAL A 96 11.92 11.69 9.92
C VAL A 96 11.45 11.75 8.48
N MET A 97 10.40 11.01 8.18
CA MET A 97 9.57 11.16 6.99
C MET A 97 8.11 11.17 7.41
N THR A 98 7.30 12.00 6.77
CA THR A 98 5.87 12.12 7.05
C THR A 98 5.05 11.67 5.84
N ALA A 99 3.80 11.28 6.07
CA ALA A 99 2.81 11.14 5.01
C ALA A 99 1.81 12.30 5.16
N GLU A 100 1.85 13.24 4.23
CA GLU A 100 1.13 14.51 4.30
C GLU A 100 0.23 14.73 3.08
N GLY A 101 -1.00 15.17 3.33
CA GLY A 101 -1.94 15.58 2.29
C GLY A 101 -2.16 14.54 1.20
N PRO A 102 -2.65 13.32 1.52
CA PRO A 102 -2.97 12.34 0.49
C PRO A 102 -4.03 12.88 -0.47
N THR A 103 -3.76 12.70 -1.75
CA THR A 103 -4.64 12.98 -2.88
C THR A 103 -4.86 11.69 -3.68
N LEU A 104 -5.74 11.72 -4.67
CA LEU A 104 -6.05 10.54 -5.48
C LEU A 104 -4.82 9.93 -6.18
N THR A 105 -3.76 10.70 -6.41
CA THR A 105 -2.56 10.24 -7.13
C THR A 105 -1.36 10.03 -6.22
N GLY A 106 -1.50 10.21 -4.91
CA GLY A 106 -0.41 10.05 -3.93
C GLY A 106 -0.38 11.14 -2.87
N PHE A 107 0.69 11.17 -2.08
CA PHE A 107 0.88 12.11 -0.97
C PHE A 107 2.24 12.82 -1.05
N ASN A 108 2.42 13.84 -0.22
CA ASN A 108 3.70 14.50 -0.02
C ASN A 108 4.39 13.91 1.21
N SER A 109 5.72 13.91 1.21
CA SER A 109 6.51 13.56 2.37
C SER A 109 7.48 14.68 2.68
N ALA A 110 7.33 15.32 3.84
CA ALA A 110 8.38 16.14 4.41
C ALA A 110 9.39 15.19 5.05
N TYR A 111 10.67 15.39 4.75
CA TYR A 111 11.73 14.55 5.27
C TYR A 111 12.90 15.36 5.80
N ARG A 112 13.50 14.86 6.89
CA ARG A 112 14.57 15.51 7.64
C ARG A 112 15.59 14.48 8.11
N THR A 113 16.84 14.93 8.18
CA THR A 113 17.95 14.20 8.77
C THR A 113 18.79 15.13 9.63
N SER A 114 19.32 14.62 10.73
CA SER A 114 20.36 15.27 11.54
C SER A 114 21.76 15.09 10.95
N SER A 115 21.91 14.25 9.92
CA SER A 115 23.17 14.03 9.21
C SER A 115 23.42 15.12 8.17
N THR A 116 24.63 15.69 8.16
CA THR A 116 25.10 16.65 7.15
C THR A 116 25.98 16.00 6.07
N SER A 117 26.00 14.67 6.00
CA SER A 117 26.81 13.92 5.04
C SER A 117 26.02 13.63 3.76
N ASP A 118 26.62 13.97 2.62
CA ASP A 118 26.06 13.77 1.28
C ASP A 118 26.03 12.29 0.84
N THR A 119 26.63 11.39 1.62
CA THR A 119 26.60 9.94 1.39
C THR A 119 25.46 9.25 2.15
N VAL A 120 24.58 10.01 2.80
CA VAL A 120 23.46 9.45 3.57
C VAL A 120 22.22 9.33 2.71
N SER A 121 21.74 8.10 2.54
CA SER A 121 20.44 7.80 1.95
C SER A 121 19.43 7.38 3.03
N MET A 122 18.20 7.84 2.86
CA MET A 122 17.01 7.42 3.59
C MET A 122 16.17 6.53 2.70
N ASN A 123 15.94 5.30 3.13
CA ASN A 123 15.02 4.37 2.48
C ASN A 123 13.64 4.52 3.11
N TYR A 124 12.59 4.36 2.31
CA TYR A 124 11.23 4.38 2.79
C TYR A 124 10.39 3.29 2.14
N SER A 125 9.35 2.88 2.86
CA SER A 125 8.29 2.03 2.37
C SER A 125 6.95 2.68 2.71
N TRP A 126 5.96 2.52 1.84
CA TRP A 126 4.65 3.12 2.06
C TRP A 126 3.55 2.17 1.65
N TRP A 127 2.38 2.43 2.21
CA TRP A 127 1.15 1.70 2.01
C TRP A 127 -0.01 2.69 1.97
N ALA A 128 -0.97 2.46 1.08
CA ALA A 128 -2.20 3.25 1.00
C ALA A 128 -3.41 2.37 0.67
N VAL A 129 -4.57 2.75 1.20
CA VAL A 129 -5.87 2.13 0.90
C VAL A 129 -6.86 3.21 0.49
N GLY A 130 -7.71 2.90 -0.48
CA GLY A 130 -8.75 3.78 -0.97
C GLY A 130 -9.68 3.06 -1.94
N GLU A 131 -10.49 3.83 -2.66
CA GLU A 131 -11.44 3.35 -3.69
C GLU A 131 -11.82 4.46 -4.67
#